data_AF-A0A8C9UM59-F1
#
_entry.id   AF-A0A8C9UM59-F1
#
_cell.length_a   1.000
_cell.length_b   1.000
_cell.length_c   1.000
_cell.angle_alpha   90.00
_cell.angle_beta   90.00
_cell.angle_gamma   90.00
#
_symmetry.space_group_name_H-M   'P 1'
#
loop_
_entity.id
_entity.type
_entity.pdbx_description
1 polymer ?
#
loop_
_entity_poly.entity_id
_entity_poly.type
_entity_poly.pdbx_seq_one_letter_code
_entity_poly.pdbx_strand_id
1 'polypeptide(L)' 'MAQKLAAFLKNAWAKEPVLVVSFAIGSLAVILPPLSPYTKYAIMINKATPYNYPSESSMIISQNCSD' A
#
# COMPACT_ATOMS: atom_id res chain seq x y z
N MET A 1 6.95 2.65 -32.06
CA MET A 1 6.23 3.18 -30.88
C MET A 1 7.13 3.27 -29.64
N ALA A 2 7.79 2.18 -29.22
CA ALA A 2 8.66 2.16 -28.03
C ALA A 2 9.83 3.17 -28.07
N GLN A 3 10.47 3.36 -29.23
CA GLN A 3 11.56 4.33 -29.39
C GLN A 3 11.10 5.79 -29.15
N LYS A 4 9.88 6.12 -29.55
CA LYS A 4 9.31 7.47 -29.39
C LYS A 4 8.99 7.75 -27.92
N LEU A 5 8.45 6.76 -27.21
CA LEU A 5 8.17 6.85 -25.78
C LEU A 5 9.46 6.98 -24.94
N ALA A 6 10.49 6.20 -25.27
CA ALA A 6 11.79 6.29 -24.60
C ALA A 6 12.47 7.67 -24.80
N ALA A 7 12.35 8.26 -25.98
CA ALA A 7 12.85 9.61 -26.25
C ALA A 7 12.07 10.68 -25.47
N PHE A 8 10.74 10.57 -25.40
CA PHE A 8 9.91 11.46 -24.58
C PHE A 8 10.25 11.36 -23.09
N LEU A 9 10.43 10.15 -22.57
CA LEU A 9 10.75 9.96 -21.15
C LEU A 9 12.11 10.55 -20.78
N LYS A 10 13.14 10.38 -21.63
CA LYS A 10 14.45 11.01 -21.45
C LYS A 10 14.36 12.54 -21.45
N ASN A 11 13.59 13.11 -22.38
CA ASN A 11 13.39 14.56 -22.46
C ASN A 11 12.61 15.11 -21.26
N ALA A 12 11.54 14.43 -20.83
CA ALA A 12 10.73 14.82 -19.67
C ALA A 12 11.53 14.71 -18.37
N TRP A 13 12.40 13.70 -18.25
CA TRP A 13 13.26 13.54 -17.08
C TRP A 13 14.33 14.64 -16.99
N ALA A 14 14.87 15.10 -18.13
CA ALA A 14 15.83 16.20 -18.16
C ALA A 14 15.20 17.58 -17.86
N LYS A 15 13.91 17.77 -18.20
CA LYS A 15 13.25 19.08 -18.12
C LYS A 15 12.42 19.25 -16.85
N GLU A 16 11.68 18.21 -16.46
CA GLU A 16 10.74 18.23 -15.34
C GLU A 16 10.85 16.92 -14.53
N PRO A 17 12.01 16.64 -13.92
CA PRO A 17 12.26 15.39 -13.21
C PRO A 17 11.29 15.15 -12.08
N VAL A 18 10.87 16.22 -11.37
CA VAL A 18 9.94 16.14 -10.24
C VAL A 18 8.57 15.60 -10.68
N LEU A 19 8.08 16.00 -11.85
CA LEU A 19 6.80 15.52 -12.37
C LEU A 19 6.91 14.08 -12.87
N VAL A 20 8.00 13.71 -13.54
CA VAL A 20 8.19 12.31 -13.97
C VAL A 20 8.24 11.37 -12.77
N VAL A 21 8.95 11.76 -11.70
CA VAL A 21 9.06 10.96 -10.48
C VAL A 21 7.72 10.91 -9.73
N SER A 22 6.96 12.00 -9.66
CA SER A 22 5.66 11.98 -8.97
C SER A 22 4.66 11.05 -9.65
N PHE A 23 4.57 11.06 -10.98
CA PHE A 23 3.73 10.13 -11.72
C PHE A 23 4.21 8.68 -11.59
N ALA A 24 5.52 8.44 -11.58
CA ALA A 24 6.08 7.09 -11.37
C ALA A 24 5.74 6.55 -9.97
N ILE A 25 5.96 7.33 -8.91
CA ILE A 25 5.63 6.92 -7.54
C ILE A 25 4.12 6.77 -7.35
N GLY A 26 3.32 7.70 -7.88
CA GLY A 26 1.86 7.64 -7.80
C GLY A 26 1.29 6.41 -8.49
N SER A 27 1.77 6.10 -9.70
CA SER A 27 1.34 4.89 -10.41
C SER A 27 1.76 3.62 -9.68
N LEU A 28 2.97 3.57 -9.13
CA LEU A 28 3.43 2.43 -8.33
C LEU A 28 2.58 2.26 -7.06
N ALA A 29 2.24 3.35 -6.38
CA ALA A 29 1.39 3.31 -5.18
C ALA A 29 -0.03 2.80 -5.45
N VAL A 30 -0.56 2.98 -6.67
CA VAL A 30 -1.88 2.47 -7.06
C VAL A 30 -1.81 0.99 -7.48
N ILE A 31 -0.75 0.59 -8.17
CA ILE A 31 -0.61 -0.76 -8.73
C ILE A 31 -0.11 -1.78 -7.68
N LEU A 32 0.72 -1.34 -6.73
CA LEU A 32 1.36 -2.23 -5.76
C LEU A 32 0.38 -2.88 -4.76
N PRO A 33 -0.65 -2.19 -4.21
CA PRO A 33 -1.57 -2.78 -3.25
C PRO A 33 -2.35 -4.02 -3.75
N PRO A 34 -2.94 -4.05 -4.98
CA PRO A 34 -3.62 -5.24 -5.47
C PRO A 34 -2.67 -6.38 -5.87
N LEU A 35 -1.41 -6.08 -6.22
CA LEU A 35 -0.42 -7.11 -6.56
C LEU A 35 0.26 -7.72 -5.32
N SER A 36 0.31 -6.99 -4.21
CA SER A 36 1.01 -7.44 -3.01
C SER A 36 0.15 -8.41 -2.19
N PRO A 37 0.65 -9.63 -1.89
CA PRO A 37 -0.04 -10.55 -0.99
C PRO A 37 -0.07 -10.03 0.46
N TYR A 38 0.74 -9.01 0.77
CA TYR A 38 0.86 -8.44 2.11
C TYR A 38 -0.29 -7.49 2.48
N THR A 39 -0.99 -6.93 1.49
CA THR A 39 -2.13 -6.02 1.72
C THR A 39 -3.23 -6.70 2.56
N LYS A 40 -3.43 -8.02 2.41
CA LYS A 40 -4.36 -8.80 3.22
C LYS A 40 -4.04 -8.76 4.72
N TYR A 41 -2.76 -8.91 5.07
CA TYR A 41 -2.33 -8.97 6.46
C TYR A 41 -2.51 -7.62 7.17
N ALA A 42 -2.24 -6.52 6.47
CA ALA A 42 -2.51 -5.18 7.00
C ALA A 42 -4.00 -5.00 7.38
N ILE A 43 -4.93 -5.51 6.57
CA ILE A 43 -6.37 -5.47 6.87
C ILE A 43 -6.71 -6.34 8.10
N MET A 44 -6.11 -7.53 8.21
CA MET A 44 -6.36 -8.42 9.35
C MET A 44 -5.87 -7.82 10.66
N ILE A 45 -4.70 -7.18 10.66
CA ILE A 45 -4.15 -6.47 11.84
C ILE A 45 -5.11 -5.37 12.29
N ASN A 46 -5.58 -4.53 11.37
CA ASN A 46 -6.51 -3.44 11.69
C ASN A 46 -7.86 -3.94 12.25
N LYS A 47 -8.28 -5.17 11.92
CA LYS A 47 -9.47 -5.81 12.49
C LYS A 47 -9.21 -6.46 13.85
N ALA A 48 -8.00 -6.96 14.07
CA ALA A 48 -7.61 -7.60 15.30
C ALA A 48 -7.37 -6.60 16.44
N THR A 49 -7.15 -5.32 16.15
CA THR A 49 -6.98 -4.26 17.16
C THR A 49 -8.33 -3.72 17.64
N PRO A 50 -8.76 -4.02 18.88
CA PRO A 50 -10.04 -3.54 19.40
C PRO A 50 -9.94 -2.06 19.80
N TYR A 51 -10.71 -1.20 19.13
CA TYR A 51 -10.85 0.22 19.51
C TYR A 51 -12.05 0.50 20.41
N ASN A 52 -13.05 -0.37 20.38
CA ASN A 52 -14.25 -0.27 21.20
C ASN A 52 -14.21 -1.34 22.29
N TYR A 53 -14.83 -1.07 23.45
CA TYR A 53 -14.86 -2.04 24.54
C TYR A 53 -15.52 -3.35 24.06
N PRO A 54 -14.83 -4.49 24.22
CA PRO A 54 -15.42 -5.77 23.86
C PRO A 54 -16.62 -6.04 24.79
N SER A 55 -17.82 -6.20 24.23
CA SER A 55 -18.89 -6.89 24.96
C SER A 55 -18.38 -8.28 25.32
N GLU A 56 -18.68 -8.79 26.53
CA GLU A 56 -18.03 -9.92 27.24
C GLU A 56 -17.58 -11.14 26.40
N SER A 57 -18.20 -11.40 25.25
CA SER A 57 -17.82 -12.43 24.28
C SER A 57 -16.49 -12.22 23.54
N SER A 58 -15.90 -11.02 23.50
CA SER A 58 -14.58 -10.76 22.88
C SER A 58 -13.40 -10.72 23.86
N MET A 59 -13.65 -10.87 25.16
CA MET A 59 -12.60 -10.98 26.17
C MET A 59 -11.81 -12.30 26.09
N ILE A 60 -12.39 -13.34 25.46
CA ILE A 60 -11.76 -14.66 25.29
C ILE A 60 -10.52 -14.60 24.38
N ILE A 61 -10.45 -13.68 23.41
CA ILE A 61 -9.29 -13.60 22.49
C ILE A 61 -8.06 -12.98 23.18
N SER A 62 -8.26 -12.13 24.20
CA SER A 62 -7.16 -11.55 24.97
C SER A 62 -6.53 -12.54 25.95
N GLN A 63 -7.30 -13.49 26.48
CA GLN A 63 -6.80 -14.49 27.42
C GLN A 63 -5.88 -15.52 26.76
N ASN A 64 -6.18 -15.95 25.52
CA ASN A 64 -5.33 -16.87 24.76
C ASN A 64 -3.97 -16.29 24.30
N CYS A 65 -3.67 -15.02 24.61
CA CYS A 65 -2.38 -14.39 24.34
C CYS A 65 -1.55 -14.21 25.64
N SER A 66 -2.12 -14.58 26.81
CA SER A 66 -1.43 -14.58 28.12
C SER A 66 -1.15 -15.99 28.66
N ASP A 67 -1.55 -17.04 27.93
CA ASP A 67 -1.08 -18.42 28.08
C ASP A 67 -0.02 -18.74 27.01
#